data_AF-A0A2U3R742-F1
#
_entry.id   AF-A0A2U3R742-F1
#
_cell.length_a   1.000
_cell.length_b   1.000
_cell.length_c   1.000
_cell.angle_alpha   90.00
_cell.angle_beta   90.00
_cell.angle_gamma   90.00
#
_symmetry.space_group_name_H-M   'P 1'
#
loop_
_entity.id
_entity.type
_entity.pdbx_description
1 polymer ?
#
loop_
_entity_poly.entity_id
_entity_poly.type
_entity_poly.pdbx_seq_one_letter_code
_entity_poly.pdbx_strand_id
1 'polypeptide(L)'
;MPYYNYYELFLGGGALFFQIRHLFKQCFLSDINLDLITSYHAVKKNPNEVNRLLNLYHKNYSENHYYKIRDNYYSNDPNDITANLF
;
A
#
# COMPACT_ATOMS: atom_id res chain seq x y z
N MET A 1 -24.13 -17.70 -4.47
CA MET A 1 -23.18 -16.62 -4.10
C MET A 1 -22.63 -16.94 -2.72
N PRO A 2 -21.31 -16.84 -2.48
CA PRO A 2 -20.75 -17.12 -1.16
C PRO A 2 -21.30 -16.13 -0.13
N TYR A 3 -21.84 -16.64 0.98
CA TYR A 3 -22.49 -15.85 2.04
C TYR A 3 -21.52 -15.39 3.14
N TYR A 4 -20.25 -15.80 3.07
CA TYR A 4 -19.27 -15.59 4.13
C TYR A 4 -18.35 -14.39 3.85
N ASN A 5 -17.92 -13.75 4.93
CA ASN A 5 -16.90 -12.70 4.93
C ASN A 5 -15.53 -13.30 5.25
N TYR A 6 -14.47 -12.72 4.68
CA TYR A 6 -13.08 -13.05 4.97
C TYR A 6 -12.44 -12.00 5.87
N TYR A 7 -11.59 -12.44 6.80
CA TYR A 7 -10.86 -11.57 7.72
C TYR A 7 -9.39 -11.96 7.73
N GLU A 8 -8.51 -11.00 7.43
CA GLU A 8 -7.05 -11.17 7.52
C GLU A 8 -6.47 -10.11 8.45
N LEU A 9 -6.16 -10.53 9.68
CA LEU A 9 -5.78 -9.60 10.76
C LEU A 9 -4.32 -9.15 10.70
N PHE A 10 -3.50 -9.89 9.95
CA PHE A 10 -2.07 -9.66 9.74
C PHE A 10 -1.79 -9.69 8.24
N LEU A 11 -2.23 -8.64 7.55
CA LEU A 11 -2.24 -8.59 6.09
C LEU A 11 -0.85 -8.77 5.47
N GLY A 12 0.17 -8.08 6.00
CA GLY A 12 1.47 -8.00 5.34
C GLY A 12 1.37 -7.71 3.84
N GLY A 13 1.98 -8.56 3.02
CA GLY A 13 1.92 -8.45 1.55
C GLY A 13 0.59 -8.89 0.90
N GLY A 14 -0.39 -9.39 1.66
CA GLY A 14 -1.73 -9.70 1.18
C GLY A 14 -1.81 -10.86 0.18
N ALA A 15 -0.79 -11.73 0.13
CA ALA A 15 -0.69 -12.80 -0.87
C ALA A 15 -1.91 -13.72 -0.86
N LEU A 16 -2.36 -14.15 0.32
CA LEU A 16 -3.54 -15.01 0.45
C LEU A 16 -4.81 -14.26 0.06
N PHE A 17 -5.02 -13.05 0.59
CA PHE A 17 -6.13 -12.17 0.20
C PHE A 17 -6.27 -12.08 -1.33
N PHE A 18 -5.21 -11.72 -2.05
CA PHE A 18 -5.29 -11.58 -3.51
C PHE A 18 -5.64 -12.89 -4.23
N GLN A 19 -5.15 -14.02 -3.73
CA GLN A 19 -5.47 -15.33 -4.28
C GLN A 19 -6.94 -15.71 -4.09
N ILE A 20 -7.53 -15.44 -2.93
CA ILE A 20 -8.85 -15.99 -2.56
C ILE A 20 -9.99 -14.97 -2.49
N ARG A 21 -9.72 -13.66 -2.64
CA ARG A 21 -10.74 -12.59 -2.47
C ARG A 21 -12.01 -12.78 -3.32
N HIS A 22 -11.89 -13.45 -4.46
CA HIS A 22 -13.01 -13.70 -5.38
C HIS A 22 -14.02 -14.72 -4.83
N LEU A 23 -13.65 -15.49 -3.80
CA LEU A 23 -14.50 -16.51 -3.16
C LEU A 23 -15.40 -15.93 -2.06
N PHE A 24 -15.27 -14.65 -1.70
CA PHE A 24 -15.96 -14.04 -0.57
C PHE A 24 -16.78 -12.82 -0.98
N LYS A 25 -17.84 -12.53 -0.22
CA LYS A 25 -18.69 -11.36 -0.45
C LYS A 25 -17.98 -10.06 -0.04
N GLN A 26 -17.35 -10.08 1.12
CA GLN A 26 -16.57 -8.96 1.68
C GLN A 26 -15.30 -9.49 2.34
N CYS A 27 -14.24 -8.71 2.24
CA CYS A 27 -12.95 -8.98 2.87
C CYS A 27 -12.60 -7.82 3.80
N PHE A 28 -12.22 -8.13 5.03
CA PHE A 28 -11.78 -7.18 6.05
C PHE A 28 -10.30 -7.44 6.31
N LEU A 29 -9.47 -6.44 6.03
CA LEU A 29 -8.03 -6.55 6.12
C LEU A 29 -7.53 -5.58 7.19
N SER A 30 -6.63 -6.03 8.04
CA SER A 30 -5.93 -5.17 8.99
C SER A 30 -4.47 -5.56 9.11
N ASP A 31 -3.68 -4.61 9.58
CA ASP A 31 -2.31 -4.78 9.99
C ASP A 31 -2.00 -3.67 11.01
N ILE A 32 -1.04 -3.89 11.89
CA ILE A 32 -0.61 -2.88 12.86
C ILE A 32 0.24 -1.78 12.19
N ASN A 33 0.84 -2.09 11.04
CA ASN A 33 1.61 -1.11 10.27
C ASN A 33 0.66 -0.12 9.57
N LEU A 34 0.60 1.10 10.10
CA LEU A 34 -0.26 2.17 9.56
C LEU A 34 0.13 2.58 8.13
N ASP A 35 1.43 2.62 7.82
CA ASP A 35 1.92 2.99 6.48
C ASP A 35 1.50 1.94 5.45
N LEU A 36 1.52 0.65 5.84
CA LEU A 36 1.06 -0.45 5.01
C LEU A 36 -0.44 -0.31 4.71
N ILE A 37 -1.27 -0.13 5.75
CA ILE A 37 -2.72 0.03 5.55
C ILE A 37 -3.05 1.30 4.76
N THR A 38 -2.32 2.39 5.01
CA THR A 38 -2.42 3.64 4.24
C THR A 38 -2.10 3.39 2.78
N SER A 39 -1.08 2.60 2.49
CA SER A 39 -0.66 2.22 1.14
C SER A 39 -1.73 1.43 0.40
N TYR A 40 -2.33 0.41 1.02
CA TYR A 40 -3.46 -0.30 0.43
C TYR A 40 -4.65 0.64 0.15
N HIS A 41 -4.94 1.58 1.04
CA HIS A 41 -6.00 2.57 0.84
C HIS A 41 -5.70 3.55 -0.30
N ALA A 42 -4.47 4.05 -0.40
CA ALA A 42 -4.04 4.98 -1.45
C ALA A 42 -4.10 4.31 -2.84
N VAL A 43 -3.57 3.10 -2.97
CA VAL A 43 -3.67 2.30 -4.21
C VAL A 43 -5.12 2.05 -4.59
N LYS A 44 -5.98 1.72 -3.62
CA LYS A 44 -7.41 1.52 -3.86
C LYS A 44 -8.14 2.79 -4.34
N LYS A 45 -7.79 3.96 -3.79
CA LYS A 45 -8.51 5.22 -4.04
C LYS A 45 -7.98 5.96 -5.27
N ASN A 46 -6.66 6.07 -5.41
CA ASN A 46 -5.98 6.91 -6.40
C ASN A 46 -4.83 6.16 -7.11
N PRO A 47 -5.08 5.01 -7.76
CA PRO A 47 -4.01 4.17 -8.31
C PRO A 47 -3.12 4.90 -9.34
N ASN A 48 -3.70 5.80 -10.12
CA ASN A 48 -2.97 6.58 -11.13
C ASN A 48 -1.98 7.56 -10.51
N GLU A 49 -2.35 8.21 -9.40
CA GLU A 49 -1.49 9.18 -8.73
C GLU A 49 -0.35 8.47 -7.99
N VAL A 50 -0.65 7.37 -7.31
CA VAL A 50 0.38 6.50 -6.72
C VAL A 50 1.36 6.04 -7.80
N ASN A 51 0.87 5.54 -8.94
CA ASN A 51 1.74 5.12 -10.05
C ASN A 51 2.57 6.29 -10.60
N ARG A 52 2.00 7.49 -10.72
CA ARG A 52 2.74 8.69 -11.16
C ARG A 52 3.88 9.04 -10.22
N LEU A 53 3.63 9.02 -8.90
CA LEU A 53 4.64 9.27 -7.88
C LEU A 53 5.71 8.18 -7.91
N LEU A 54 5.36 6.89 -7.87
CA LEU A 54 6.33 5.80 -7.97
C LEU A 54 7.27 5.96 -9.17
N ASN A 55 6.72 6.27 -10.35
CA ASN A 55 7.53 6.52 -11.54
C ASN A 55 8.47 7.74 -11.41
N LEU A 56 8.04 8.79 -10.72
CA LEU A 56 8.88 9.96 -10.44
C LEU A 56 10.04 9.61 -9.50
N TYR A 57 9.77 8.84 -8.45
CA TYR A 57 10.77 8.43 -7.46
C TYR A 57 11.78 7.45 -8.09
N HIS A 58 11.32 6.47 -8.86
CA HIS A 58 12.20 5.55 -9.58
C HIS A 58 13.12 6.25 -10.60
N LYS A 59 12.63 7.29 -11.30
CA LYS A 59 13.47 8.06 -12.23
C LYS A 59 14.62 8.81 -11.54
N ASN A 60 14.42 9.20 -10.28
CA ASN A 60 15.42 9.91 -9.47
C ASN A 60 16.23 8.96 -8.57
N TYR A 61 16.07 7.65 -8.75
CA TYR A 61 16.65 6.64 -7.86
C TYR A 61 18.18 6.71 -7.88
N SER A 62 18.72 6.98 -6.71
CA SER A 62 20.14 6.89 -6.38
C SER A 62 20.25 6.60 -4.89
N GLU A 63 21.39 6.07 -4.45
CA GLU A 63 21.66 5.86 -3.02
C GLU A 63 21.44 7.14 -2.20
N ASN A 64 21.94 8.26 -2.71
CA ASN A 64 21.75 9.57 -2.08
C ASN A 64 20.28 10.00 -2.03
N HIS A 65 19.48 9.66 -3.03
CA HIS A 65 18.04 9.95 -3.04
C HIS A 65 17.29 9.08 -2.02
N TYR A 66 17.62 7.80 -1.93
CA TYR A 66 17.06 6.87 -0.95
C TYR A 66 17.28 7.37 0.48
N TYR A 67 18.53 7.71 0.83
CA TYR A 67 18.84 8.22 2.16
C TYR A 67 18.17 9.57 2.44
N LYS A 68 18.07 10.46 1.45
CA LYS A 68 17.33 11.73 1.59
C LYS A 68 15.85 11.53 1.89
N ILE A 69 15.20 10.57 1.25
CA ILE A 69 13.79 10.24 1.51
C ILE A 69 13.66 9.65 2.91
N ARG A 70 14.54 8.70 3.26
CA ARG A 70 14.53 8.05 4.58
C ARG A 70 14.72 9.05 5.73
N ASP A 71 15.61 10.04 5.55
CA ASP A 71 15.88 11.05 6.57
C ASP A 71 14.76 12.11 6.66
N ASN A 72 13.97 12.29 5.60
CA ASN A 72 12.83 13.22 5.55
C ASN A 72 11.47 12.49 5.50
N TYR A 73 11.38 11.31 6.13
CA TYR A 73 10.19 10.47 6.13
C TYR A 73 9.11 11.06 7.07
N TYR A 74 8.50 12.16 6.65
CA TYR A 74 7.39 12.82 7.35
C TYR A 74 6.43 13.41 6.31
N SER A 75 5.66 12.53 5.65
CA SER A 75 4.51 12.97 4.86
C SER A 75 3.21 12.54 5.53
N ASN A 76 2.21 13.42 5.48
CA ASN A 76 0.84 13.11 5.87
C ASN A 76 -0.05 12.79 4.64
N ASP A 77 0.49 12.89 3.41
CA ASP A 77 -0.24 12.53 2.20
C ASP A 77 -0.17 11.00 2.01
N PRO A 78 -1.32 10.30 1.96
CA PRO A 78 -1.35 8.85 1.74
C PRO A 78 -0.60 8.38 0.48
N ASN A 79 -0.64 9.14 -0.61
CA ASN A 79 0.03 8.76 -1.86
C ASN A 79 1.55 8.91 -1.73
N ASP A 80 2.03 9.92 -0.99
CA ASP A 80 3.46 10.08 -0.70
C ASP A 80 3.95 9.01 0.29
N ILE A 81 3.19 8.72 1.35
CA ILE A 81 3.48 7.61 2.27
C ILE A 81 3.63 6.31 1.48
N THR A 82 2.70 6.06 0.56
CA THR A 82 2.74 4.89 -0.34
C THR A 82 3.99 4.91 -1.23
N ALA A 83 4.29 6.03 -1.88
CA ALA A 83 5.42 6.14 -2.80
C ALA A 83 6.78 6.09 -2.08
N ASN A 84 6.84 6.46 -0.79
CA ASN A 84 8.04 6.34 0.02
C ASN A 84 8.23 4.92 0.59
N LEU A 85 7.14 4.16 0.77
CA LEU A 85 7.18 2.79 1.28
C LEU A 85 7.66 1.77 0.22
N PHE A 86 7.45 2.06 -1.07
CA PHE A 86 7.76 1.18 -2.20
C PHE A 86 8.90 1.72 -3.08
#